data_AF-A0A497QG02-F1
#
_entry.id   AF-A0A497QG02-F1
#
_cell.length_a   1.000
_cell.length_b   1.000
_cell.length_c   1.000
_cell.angle_alpha   90.00
_cell.angle_beta   90.00
_cell.angle_gamma   90.00
#
_symmetry.space_group_name_H-M   'P 1'
#
loop_
_entity.id
_entity.type
_entity.pdbx_description
1 polymer ?
#
loop_
_entity_poly.entity_id
_entity_poly.type
_entity_poly.pdbx_seq_one_letter_code
_entity_poly.pdbx_strand_id
1 'polypeptide(L)'
;MFRTIMALLVALVAAVLIGAFQILYLDIDAIQAILNNPAIVDALKYQGGLLFASLIFPYTMALNGIYGPLVALGVAGFIAGLVSKNSMRMLIVSILALVLFFVGYVVLTIGASLEVDILASLAQNIAIDLGASFGLLFIPGVVGASLTAEEY
;
A
#
# COMPACT_ATOMS: atom_id res chain seq x y z
N MET A 1 -20.00 5.71 6.59
CA MET A 1 -19.26 6.31 5.46
C MET A 1 -18.04 7.10 5.91
N PHE A 2 -18.17 8.11 6.79
CA PHE A 2 -17.01 8.89 7.30
C PHE A 2 -15.88 8.02 7.89
N ARG A 3 -16.19 7.10 8.82
CA ARG A 3 -15.18 6.20 9.42
C ARG A 3 -14.45 5.32 8.38
N THR A 4 -15.13 4.93 7.30
CA THR A 4 -14.53 4.14 6.21
C THR A 4 -13.52 4.95 5.42
N ILE A 5 -13.86 6.20 5.07
CA ILE A 5 -12.96 7.11 4.36
C ILE A 5 -11.74 7.43 5.24
N MET A 6 -11.95 7.73 6.51
CA MET A 6 -10.85 7.98 7.45
C MET A 6 -9.93 6.77 7.59
N ALA A 7 -10.48 5.57 7.77
CA ALA A 7 -9.69 4.34 7.83
C ALA A 7 -8.89 4.11 6.55
N LEU A 8 -9.48 4.37 5.37
CA LEU A 8 -8.77 4.28 4.09
C LEU A 8 -7.61 5.27 4.01
N LEU A 9 -7.84 6.55 4.32
CA LEU A 9 -6.78 7.56 4.31
C LEU A 9 -5.65 7.20 5.29
N VAL A 10 -6.00 6.72 6.48
CA VAL A 10 -5.02 6.27 7.48
C VAL A 10 -4.21 5.08 6.97
N ALA A 11 -4.86 4.07 6.35
CA ALA A 11 -4.15 2.94 5.76
C ALA A 11 -3.15 3.40 4.69
N LEU A 12 -3.58 4.27 3.78
CA LEU A 12 -2.74 4.78 2.70
C LEU A 12 -1.55 5.57 3.25
N VAL A 13 -1.81 6.53 4.14
CA VAL A 13 -0.76 7.38 4.73
C VAL A 13 0.23 6.55 5.54
N ALA A 14 -0.25 5.62 6.38
CA ALA A 14 0.63 4.78 7.18
C ALA A 14 1.52 3.89 6.31
N ALA A 15 0.95 3.22 5.31
CA ALA A 15 1.71 2.37 4.40
C ALA A 15 2.74 3.17 3.60
N VAL A 16 2.36 4.35 3.09
CA VAL A 16 3.24 5.25 2.33
C VAL A 16 4.38 5.79 3.19
N LEU A 17 4.09 6.25 4.41
CA LEU A 17 5.12 6.77 5.32
C LEU A 17 6.11 5.67 5.72
N ILE A 18 5.61 4.49 6.12
CA ILE A 18 6.49 3.36 6.46
C ILE A 18 7.30 2.96 5.22
N GLY A 19 6.67 2.85 4.05
CA GLY A 19 7.39 2.46 2.85
C GLY A 19 8.45 3.48 2.41
N ALA A 20 8.15 4.77 2.48
CA ALA A 20 9.09 5.83 2.13
C ALA A 20 10.35 5.79 3.03
N PHE A 21 10.18 5.67 4.33
CA PHE A 21 11.30 5.78 5.27
C PHE A 21 11.97 4.45 5.60
N GLN A 22 11.23 3.34 5.63
CA GLN A 22 11.75 2.03 6.05
C GLN A 22 12.05 1.09 4.90
N ILE A 23 11.43 1.27 3.73
CA ILE A 23 11.68 0.42 2.55
C ILE A 23 12.60 1.14 1.56
N LEU A 24 12.28 2.39 1.23
CA LEU A 24 13.08 3.19 0.30
C LEU A 24 14.24 3.95 0.96
N TYR A 25 14.30 3.95 2.30
CA TYR A 25 15.33 4.67 3.06
C TYR A 25 15.48 6.13 2.64
N LEU A 26 14.36 6.83 2.41
CA LEU A 26 14.36 8.26 2.08
C LEU A 26 14.72 9.10 3.30
N ASP A 27 15.99 9.08 3.67
CA ASP A 27 16.57 9.96 4.68
C ASP A 27 16.70 11.40 4.17
N ILE A 28 17.20 12.29 5.02
CA ILE A 28 17.31 13.71 4.71
C ILE A 28 18.20 13.94 3.48
N ASP A 29 19.30 13.19 3.36
CA ASP A 29 20.26 13.34 2.27
C ASP A 29 19.66 12.85 0.94
N ALA A 30 18.96 11.71 0.95
CA ALA A 30 18.24 11.19 -0.20
C ALA A 30 17.13 12.15 -0.66
N ILE A 31 16.38 12.74 0.28
CA ILE A 31 15.35 13.74 -0.03
C ILE A 31 15.99 14.98 -0.65
N GLN A 32 17.09 15.49 -0.09
CA GLN A 32 17.81 16.63 -0.66
C GLN A 32 18.35 16.33 -2.06
N ALA A 33 18.86 15.12 -2.30
CA ALA A 33 19.31 14.70 -3.62
C ALA A 33 18.18 14.69 -4.65
N ILE A 34 16.97 14.26 -4.26
CA ILE A 34 15.78 14.30 -5.12
C ILE A 34 15.37 15.76 -5.41
N LEU A 35 15.35 16.61 -4.38
CA LEU A 35 14.96 18.02 -4.52
C LEU A 35 15.92 18.82 -5.39
N ASN A 36 17.20 18.47 -5.39
CA ASN A 36 18.24 19.10 -6.21
C ASN A 36 18.35 18.49 -7.61
N ASN A 37 17.54 17.48 -7.95
CA ASN A 37 17.60 16.84 -9.25
C ASN A 37 17.00 17.75 -10.35
N PRO A 38 17.72 18.02 -11.46
CA PRO A 38 17.21 18.86 -12.55
C PRO A 38 15.94 18.29 -13.22
N ALA A 39 15.67 16.99 -13.08
CA ALA A 39 14.45 16.32 -13.52
C ALA A 39 13.62 15.83 -12.31
N ILE A 40 13.31 16.74 -11.37
CA ILE A 40 12.61 16.43 -10.11
C ILE A 40 11.32 15.62 -10.29
N VAL A 41 10.53 15.90 -11.34
CA VAL A 41 9.26 15.19 -11.59
C VAL A 41 9.50 13.72 -11.89
N ASP A 42 10.50 13.40 -12.71
CA ASP A 42 10.82 12.02 -13.06
C ASP A 42 11.48 11.29 -11.90
N ALA A 43 12.30 11.99 -11.11
CA ALA A 43 12.85 11.44 -9.86
C ALA A 43 11.73 11.07 -8.87
N LEU A 44 10.73 11.95 -8.68
CA LEU A 44 9.59 11.66 -7.81
C LEU A 44 8.70 10.53 -8.33
N LYS A 45 8.47 10.47 -9.65
CA LYS A 45 7.73 9.35 -10.27
C LYS A 45 8.45 8.03 -10.05
N TYR A 46 9.77 8.01 -10.23
CA TYR A 46 10.58 6.81 -10.02
C TYR A 46 10.49 6.32 -8.57
N GLN A 47 10.68 7.21 -7.59
CA GLN A 47 10.57 6.84 -6.17
C GLN A 47 9.15 6.41 -5.80
N GLY A 48 8.13 7.08 -6.33
CA GLY A 48 6.74 6.64 -6.21
C GLY A 48 6.52 5.25 -6.79
N GLY A 49 7.02 4.99 -8.00
CA GLY A 49 6.94 3.68 -8.64
C GLY A 49 7.59 2.57 -7.81
N LEU A 50 8.78 2.82 -7.25
CA LEU A 50 9.45 1.88 -6.34
C LEU A 50 8.64 1.63 -5.07
N LEU A 51 8.10 2.68 -4.46
CA LEU A 51 7.27 2.57 -3.25
C LEU A 51 6.05 1.70 -3.52
N PHE A 52 5.28 2.04 -4.54
CA PHE A 52 4.04 1.34 -4.87
C PHE A 52 4.30 -0.09 -5.36
N ALA A 53 5.40 -0.32 -6.09
CA ALA A 53 5.86 -1.68 -6.40
C ALA A 53 6.11 -2.46 -5.11
N SER A 54 6.85 -1.90 -4.15
CA SER A 54 7.15 -2.61 -2.91
C SER A 54 5.92 -3.01 -2.10
N LEU A 55 4.88 -2.18 -2.11
CA LEU A 55 3.60 -2.43 -1.43
C LEU A 55 2.69 -3.42 -2.19
N ILE A 56 2.91 -3.62 -3.48
CA ILE A 56 2.17 -4.58 -4.30
C ILE A 56 2.86 -5.93 -4.39
N PHE A 57 4.18 -6.01 -4.17
CA PHE A 57 4.95 -7.26 -4.20
C PHE A 57 5.46 -7.75 -2.83
N PRO A 58 4.64 -7.75 -1.76
CA PRO A 58 5.15 -8.03 -0.43
C PRO A 58 5.60 -9.50 -0.26
N TYR A 59 4.97 -10.44 -0.95
CA TYR A 59 5.35 -11.86 -0.88
C TYR A 59 6.65 -12.10 -1.62
N THR A 60 6.75 -11.60 -2.86
CA THR A 60 7.96 -11.72 -3.67
C THR A 60 9.15 -11.03 -2.99
N MET A 61 8.96 -9.88 -2.35
CA MET A 61 10.03 -9.22 -1.60
C MET A 61 10.44 -10.00 -0.34
N ALA A 62 9.48 -10.59 0.37
CA ALA A 62 9.78 -11.43 1.53
C ALA A 62 10.59 -12.69 1.16
N LEU A 63 10.33 -13.30 0.01
CA LEU A 63 11.16 -14.41 -0.50
C LEU A 63 12.62 -14.01 -0.75
N ASN A 64 12.86 -12.74 -1.02
CA ASN A 64 14.20 -12.17 -1.19
C ASN A 64 14.79 -11.61 0.12
N GLY A 65 14.17 -11.89 1.27
CA GLY A 65 14.63 -11.44 2.59
C GLY A 65 14.28 -9.99 2.94
N ILE A 66 13.45 -9.31 2.14
CA ILE A 66 13.02 -7.94 2.38
C ILE A 66 11.62 -7.94 2.99
N TYR A 67 11.54 -7.75 4.31
CA TYR A 67 10.30 -7.87 5.08
C TYR A 67 9.57 -6.54 5.33
N GLY A 68 10.18 -5.41 5.00
CA GLY A 68 9.61 -4.07 5.18
C GLY A 68 8.17 -3.92 4.64
N PRO A 69 7.84 -4.40 3.43
CA PRO A 69 6.49 -4.37 2.90
C PRO A 69 5.45 -5.08 3.75
N LEU A 70 5.80 -6.23 4.34
CA LEU A 70 4.88 -6.99 5.20
C LEU A 70 4.47 -6.15 6.42
N VAL A 71 5.45 -5.50 7.03
CA VAL A 71 5.24 -4.64 8.20
C VAL A 71 4.44 -3.40 7.81
N ALA A 72 4.78 -2.75 6.70
CA ALA A 72 4.08 -1.56 6.23
C ALA A 72 2.58 -1.80 6.03
N LEU A 73 2.22 -2.86 5.31
CA LEU A 73 0.82 -3.21 5.05
C LEU A 73 0.12 -3.72 6.30
N GLY A 74 0.79 -4.55 7.11
CA GLY A 74 0.23 -5.09 8.34
C GLY A 74 -0.11 -4.00 9.37
N VAL A 75 0.83 -3.08 9.62
CA VAL A 75 0.64 -1.96 10.54
C VAL A 75 -0.41 -0.99 10.02
N ALA A 76 -0.37 -0.65 8.73
CA ALA A 76 -1.37 0.20 8.09
C ALA A 76 -2.78 -0.39 8.21
N GLY A 77 -2.92 -1.68 7.93
CA GLY A 77 -4.17 -2.42 8.08
C GLY A 77 -4.67 -2.39 9.51
N PHE A 78 -3.80 -2.71 10.48
CA PHE A 78 -4.15 -2.71 11.91
C PHE A 78 -4.65 -1.35 12.40
N ILE A 79 -3.92 -0.26 12.12
CA ILE A 79 -4.30 1.09 12.56
C ILE A 79 -5.61 1.51 11.89
N ALA A 80 -5.78 1.25 10.60
CA ALA A 80 -7.04 1.49 9.90
C ALA A 80 -8.21 0.70 10.52
N GLY A 81 -7.93 -0.53 10.97
CA GLY A 81 -8.83 -1.37 11.75
C GLY A 81 -9.38 -0.64 12.98
N LEU A 82 -8.49 -0.13 13.82
CA LEU A 82 -8.83 0.62 15.05
C LEU A 82 -9.76 1.82 14.78
N VAL A 83 -9.60 2.47 13.63
CA VAL A 83 -10.43 3.62 13.22
C VAL A 83 -11.78 3.16 12.65
N SER A 84 -11.79 2.06 11.89
CA SER A 84 -12.98 1.57 11.22
C SER A 84 -14.02 0.99 12.19
N LYS A 85 -13.55 0.33 13.27
CA LYS A 85 -14.33 -0.38 14.30
C LYS A 85 -15.29 -1.45 13.74
N ASN A 86 -15.10 -1.91 12.51
CA ASN A 86 -16.02 -2.87 11.88
C ASN A 86 -15.33 -3.66 10.76
N SER A 87 -15.41 -4.99 10.82
CA SER A 87 -14.74 -5.90 9.87
C SER A 87 -15.24 -5.76 8.43
N MET A 88 -16.53 -5.50 8.22
CA MET A 88 -17.08 -5.25 6.88
C MET A 88 -16.56 -3.94 6.28
N ARG A 89 -16.35 -2.92 7.11
CA ARG A 89 -15.69 -1.69 6.63
C ARG A 89 -14.24 -1.95 6.25
N MET A 90 -13.54 -2.79 7.02
CA MET A 90 -12.17 -3.18 6.68
C MET A 90 -12.08 -3.94 5.37
N LEU A 91 -13.05 -4.81 5.05
CA LEU A 91 -13.08 -5.46 3.74
C LEU A 91 -13.07 -4.42 2.60
N ILE A 92 -13.94 -3.41 2.69
CA ILE A 92 -14.03 -2.33 1.70
C ILE A 92 -12.72 -1.51 1.68
N VAL A 93 -12.20 -1.13 2.84
CA VAL A 93 -10.96 -0.35 2.96
C VAL A 93 -9.78 -1.10 2.34
N SER A 94 -9.62 -2.39 2.63
CA SER A 94 -8.53 -3.21 2.11
C SER A 94 -8.62 -3.40 0.60
N ILE A 95 -9.83 -3.60 0.05
CA ILE A 95 -10.03 -3.66 -1.40
C ILE A 95 -9.66 -2.32 -2.05
N LEU A 96 -10.16 -1.20 -1.52
CA LEU A 96 -9.88 0.12 -2.09
C LEU A 96 -8.39 0.48 -2.00
N ALA A 97 -7.75 0.20 -0.86
CA ALA A 97 -6.32 0.42 -0.69
C ALA A 97 -5.49 -0.44 -1.66
N LEU A 98 -5.83 -1.73 -1.81
CA LEU A 98 -5.17 -2.61 -2.78
C LEU A 98 -5.30 -2.07 -4.21
N VAL A 99 -6.52 -1.68 -4.62
CA VAL A 99 -6.75 -1.12 -5.96
C VAL A 99 -5.93 0.16 -6.17
N LEU A 100 -5.88 1.05 -5.18
CA LEU A 100 -5.09 2.28 -5.27
C LEU A 100 -3.58 1.98 -5.35
N PHE A 101 -3.09 1.00 -4.58
CA PHE A 101 -1.69 0.60 -4.67
C PHE A 101 -1.38 -0.03 -6.03
N PHE A 102 -2.26 -0.88 -6.54
CA PHE A 102 -2.09 -1.54 -7.82
C PHE A 102 -2.11 -0.54 -8.98
N VAL A 103 -3.11 0.32 -9.05
CA VAL A 103 -3.20 1.37 -10.07
C VAL A 103 -2.02 2.33 -9.97
N GLY A 104 -1.62 2.73 -8.75
CA GLY A 104 -0.44 3.56 -8.51
C GLY A 104 0.83 2.92 -9.07
N TYR A 105 1.03 1.62 -8.81
CA TYR A 105 2.15 0.85 -9.36
C TYR A 105 2.11 0.81 -10.90
N VAL A 106 0.96 0.50 -11.50
CA VAL A 106 0.85 0.41 -12.97
C VAL A 106 1.14 1.76 -13.63
N VAL A 107 0.55 2.83 -13.12
CA VAL A 107 0.70 4.18 -13.70
C VAL A 107 2.12 4.71 -13.53
N LEU A 108 2.72 4.53 -12.34
CA LEU A 108 4.02 5.12 -12.03
C LEU A 108 5.21 4.29 -12.53
N THR A 109 5.07 2.96 -12.60
CA THR A 109 6.20 2.07 -12.92
C THR A 109 6.14 1.53 -14.34
N ILE A 110 4.96 1.08 -14.79
CA ILE A 110 4.83 0.42 -16.10
C ILE A 110 4.48 1.45 -17.18
N GLY A 111 3.91 2.59 -16.80
CA GLY A 111 3.37 3.56 -17.76
C GLY A 111 2.30 2.94 -18.66
N ALA A 112 1.67 1.84 -18.21
CA ALA A 112 0.72 1.10 -19.03
C ALA A 112 -0.54 1.95 -19.26
N SER A 113 -1.19 1.75 -20.40
CA SER A 113 -2.55 2.23 -20.56
C SER A 113 -3.45 1.53 -19.53
N LEU A 114 -4.41 2.28 -18.98
CA LEU A 114 -5.40 1.77 -18.02
C LEU A 114 -6.50 0.95 -18.74
N GLU A 115 -6.08 0.15 -19.71
CA GLU A 115 -6.93 -0.77 -20.45
C GLU A 115 -7.15 -2.04 -19.63
N VAL A 116 -8.40 -2.49 -19.59
CA VAL A 116 -8.84 -3.59 -18.72
C VAL A 116 -8.06 -4.87 -19.01
N ASP A 117 -7.79 -5.18 -20.28
CA ASP A 117 -7.10 -6.42 -20.68
C ASP A 117 -5.65 -6.46 -20.18
N ILE A 118 -4.95 -5.33 -20.24
CA ILE A 118 -3.57 -5.20 -19.72
C ILE A 118 -3.57 -5.31 -18.20
N LEU A 119 -4.47 -4.60 -17.53
CA LEU A 119 -4.59 -4.63 -16.07
C LEU A 119 -4.95 -6.03 -15.57
N ALA A 120 -5.86 -6.73 -16.25
CA ALA A 120 -6.27 -8.08 -15.91
C ALA A 120 -5.12 -9.08 -16.11
N SER A 121 -4.39 -9.01 -17.23
CA SER A 121 -3.23 -9.86 -17.48
C SER A 121 -2.14 -9.66 -16.44
N LEU A 122 -1.84 -8.40 -16.10
CA LEU A 122 -0.87 -8.10 -15.05
C LEU A 122 -1.33 -8.63 -13.69
N ALA A 123 -2.58 -8.38 -13.31
CA ALA A 123 -3.13 -8.85 -12.03
C ALA A 123 -3.07 -10.39 -11.92
N GLN A 124 -3.28 -11.12 -13.01
CA GLN A 124 -3.13 -12.58 -13.04
C GLN A 124 -1.68 -13.01 -12.80
N ASN A 125 -0.71 -12.32 -13.43
CA ASN A 125 0.71 -12.63 -13.27
C ASN A 125 1.22 -12.38 -11.84
N ILE A 126 0.58 -11.47 -11.10
CA ILE A 126 0.99 -11.08 -9.75
C ILE A 126 -0.06 -11.46 -8.69
N ALA A 127 -0.93 -12.42 -8.99
CA ALA A 127 -2.11 -12.74 -8.18
C ALA A 127 -1.77 -13.15 -6.74
N ILE A 128 -0.64 -13.85 -6.54
CA ILE A 128 -0.18 -14.26 -5.20
C ILE A 128 0.16 -13.02 -4.37
N ASP A 129 0.90 -12.09 -4.94
CA ASP A 129 1.30 -10.84 -4.29
C ASP A 129 0.10 -9.94 -4.01
N LEU A 130 -0.87 -9.85 -4.92
CA LEU A 130 -2.14 -9.15 -4.68
C LEU A 130 -2.93 -9.78 -3.52
N GLY A 131 -3.01 -11.12 -3.48
CA GLY A 131 -3.63 -11.86 -2.38
C GLY A 131 -2.91 -11.60 -1.05
N ALA A 132 -1.58 -11.56 -1.05
CA ALA A 132 -0.77 -11.26 0.12
C ALA A 132 -0.98 -9.81 0.59
N SER A 133 -0.93 -8.82 -0.31
CA SER A 133 -1.19 -7.41 0.03
C SER A 133 -2.58 -7.22 0.61
N PHE A 134 -3.60 -7.86 0.01
CA PHE A 134 -4.95 -7.86 0.55
C PHE A 134 -4.99 -8.46 1.95
N GLY A 135 -4.44 -9.65 2.14
CA GLY A 135 -4.43 -10.36 3.42
C GLY A 135 -3.73 -9.57 4.52
N LEU A 136 -2.61 -8.93 4.20
CA LEU A 136 -1.83 -8.10 5.12
C LEU A 136 -2.56 -6.82 5.52
N LEU A 137 -3.40 -6.25 4.66
CA LEU A 137 -4.25 -5.12 5.03
C LEU A 137 -5.49 -5.58 5.81
N PHE A 138 -6.13 -6.65 5.34
CA PHE A 138 -7.44 -7.07 5.82
C PHE A 138 -7.38 -7.80 7.15
N ILE A 139 -6.51 -8.81 7.30
CA ILE A 139 -6.48 -9.66 8.51
C ILE A 139 -6.10 -8.82 9.74
N PRO A 140 -4.97 -8.08 9.76
CA PRO A 140 -4.65 -7.19 10.87
C PRO A 140 -5.71 -6.08 11.07
N GLY A 141 -6.34 -5.62 9.99
CA GLY A 141 -7.41 -4.64 10.07
C GLY A 141 -8.66 -5.17 10.76
N VAL A 142 -9.06 -6.42 10.51
CA VAL A 142 -10.15 -7.08 11.25
C VAL A 142 -9.80 -7.21 12.73
N VAL A 143 -8.55 -7.57 13.04
CA VAL A 143 -8.06 -7.63 14.43
C VAL A 143 -8.16 -6.24 15.08
N GLY A 144 -7.63 -5.19 14.46
CA GLY A 144 -7.73 -3.82 14.97
C GLY A 144 -9.18 -3.36 15.15
N ALA A 145 -10.05 -3.68 14.18
CA ALA A 145 -11.47 -3.37 14.26
C ALA A 145 -12.15 -4.07 15.44
N SER A 146 -11.82 -5.34 15.71
CA SER A 146 -12.38 -6.09 16.83
C SER A 146 -11.99 -5.54 18.20
N LEU A 147 -10.79 -4.98 18.34
CA LEU A 147 -10.30 -4.41 19.61
C LEU A 147 -11.01 -3.11 20.00
N THR A 148 -11.62 -2.45 19.03
CA THR A 148 -12.28 -1.15 19.19
C THR A 148 -13.75 -1.21 18.80
N ALA A 149 -14.28 -2.42 18.59
CA ALA A 149 -15.67 -2.64 18.28
C ALA A 149 -16.53 -2.09 19.42
N GLU A 150 -17.44 -1.19 19.08
CA GLU A 150 -18.47 -0.75 20.02
C GLU A 150 -19.51 -1.87 20.05
N GLU A 151 -19.78 -2.43 21.24
CA GLU A 151 -20.92 -3.32 21.45
C GLU A 151 -22.20 -2.52 21.13
N TYR A 152 -22.89 -2.92 20.08
CA TYR A 152 -24.23 -2.43 19.74
C TYR A 152 -25.25 -3.52 20.01
#